data_AF-I2CQ21-F1
#
_entry.id   AF-I2CQ21-F1
#
_cell.length_a   1.000
_cell.length_b   1.000
_cell.length_c   1.000
_cell.angle_alpha   90.00
_cell.angle_beta   90.00
_cell.angle_gamma   90.00
#
_symmetry.space_group_name_H-M   'P 1'
#
loop_
_entity.id
_entity.type
_entity.pdbx_description
1 polymer ?
#
loop_
_entity_poly.entity_id
_entity_poly.type
_entity_poly.pdbx_seq_one_letter_code
_entity_poly.pdbx_strand_id
1 'polypeptide(L)'
;MAQKLVDDFGGEVPSTFAELESLPGVGHKTASVVMSEAFAYPAFPVDTHVHRCARRWGLCQDTPDVKKVEAALKALFPQESWSKIGLQ
;
A
#
# COMPACT_ATOMS: atom_id res chain seq x y z
N MET A 1 17.49 7.72 -6.15
CA MET A 1 16.89 7.23 -4.89
C MET A 1 17.89 7.24 -3.75
N ALA A 2 18.96 6.42 -3.80
CA ALA A 2 19.96 6.33 -2.71
C ALA A 2 20.63 7.67 -2.36
N GLN A 3 21.06 8.44 -3.36
CA GLN A 3 21.73 9.73 -3.12
C GLN A 3 20.83 10.73 -2.37
N LYS A 4 19.58 10.90 -2.83
CA LYS A 4 18.60 11.79 -2.20
C LYS A 4 18.23 11.36 -0.77
N LEU A 5 18.20 10.05 -0.50
CA LEU A 5 17.93 9.54 0.84
C LEU A 5 19.05 9.92 1.83
N VAL A 6 20.30 9.84 1.38
CA VAL A 6 21.46 10.22 2.19
C VAL A 6 21.53 11.74 2.38
N ASP A 7 21.29 12.49 1.31
CA ASP A 7 21.42 13.95 1.33
C ASP A 7 20.28 14.64 2.09
N ASP A 8 19.02 14.22 1.89
CA ASP A 8 17.84 14.90 2.47
C ASP A 8 17.33 14.24 3.75
N PHE A 9 17.56 12.93 3.93
CA PHE A 9 17.00 12.14 5.05
C PHE A 9 18.08 11.44 5.91
N GLY A 10 19.36 11.81 5.73
CA GLY A 10 20.46 11.28 6.55
C GLY A 10 20.70 9.77 6.39
N GLY A 11 20.18 9.17 5.33
CA GLY A 11 20.26 7.73 5.08
C GLY A 11 19.16 6.91 5.75
N GLU A 12 18.20 7.55 6.42
CA GLU A 12 17.03 6.89 7.00
C GLU A 12 15.84 6.96 6.03
N VAL A 13 15.01 5.91 6.06
CA VAL A 13 13.77 5.90 5.28
C VAL A 13 12.74 6.75 6.00
N PRO A 14 12.15 7.78 5.36
CA PRO A 14 11.15 8.61 6.00
C PRO A 14 9.84 7.85 6.23
N SER A 15 9.15 8.18 7.33
CA SER A 15 7.92 7.52 7.77
C SER A 15 6.64 8.25 7.34
N THR A 16 6.69 9.09 6.31
CA THR A 16 5.51 9.80 5.80
C THR A 16 5.31 9.62 4.31
N PHE A 17 4.06 9.59 3.86
CA PHE A 17 3.71 9.43 2.45
C PHE A 17 4.29 10.52 1.56
N ALA A 18 4.21 11.78 2.00
CA ALA A 18 4.70 12.92 1.20
C ALA A 18 6.21 12.85 0.98
N GLU A 19 6.97 12.44 2.00
CA GLU A 19 8.42 12.31 1.92
C GLU A 19 8.82 11.10 1.07
N LEU A 20 8.12 9.96 1.23
CA LEU A 20 8.33 8.77 0.40
C LEU A 20 8.02 9.06 -1.07
N GLU A 21 6.91 9.74 -1.39
CA GLU A 21 6.56 10.14 -2.76
C GLU A 21 7.51 11.19 -3.35
N SER A 22 8.21 11.94 -2.49
CA SER A 22 9.26 12.87 -2.94
C SER A 22 10.51 12.15 -3.47
N LEU A 23 10.66 10.85 -3.17
CA LEU A 23 11.80 10.06 -3.61
C LEU A 23 11.65 9.65 -5.08
N PRO A 24 12.66 9.90 -5.92
CA PRO A 24 12.60 9.54 -7.33
C PRO A 24 12.51 8.01 -7.48
N GLY A 25 11.41 7.53 -8.06
CA GLY A 25 11.09 6.11 -8.27
C GLY A 25 10.06 5.53 -7.29
N VAL A 26 9.62 6.29 -6.29
CA VAL A 26 8.60 5.86 -5.32
C VAL A 26 7.27 6.54 -5.67
N GLY A 27 6.34 5.78 -6.23
CA GLY A 27 4.95 6.23 -6.42
C GLY A 27 4.06 5.90 -5.21
N HIS A 28 2.81 6.37 -5.22
CA HIS A 28 1.82 6.17 -4.14
C HIS A 28 1.69 4.70 -3.67
N LYS A 29 1.74 3.76 -4.63
CA LYS A 29 1.69 2.32 -4.31
C LYS A 29 2.94 1.85 -3.57
N THR A 30 4.13 2.25 -4.03
CA THR A 30 5.40 1.89 -3.40
C THR A 30 5.51 2.50 -2.00
N ALA A 31 5.09 3.76 -1.85
CA ALA A 31 5.01 4.41 -0.54
C ALA A 31 4.06 3.65 0.40
N SER A 32 2.90 3.21 -0.09
CA SER A 32 1.94 2.41 0.70
C SER A 32 2.52 1.09 1.19
N VAL A 33 3.31 0.39 0.36
CA VAL A 33 3.98 -0.86 0.76
C VAL A 33 5.06 -0.59 1.80
N VAL A 34 5.91 0.41 1.61
CA VAL A 34 6.95 0.78 2.59
C VAL A 34 6.32 1.19 3.92
N MET A 35 5.24 1.98 3.90
CA MET A 35 4.49 2.35 5.10
C MET A 35 3.87 1.13 5.81
N SER A 36 3.30 0.19 5.06
CA SER A 36 2.73 -1.05 5.61
C SER A 36 3.79 -1.98 6.21
N GLU A 37 4.86 -2.24 5.47
CA GLU A 37 5.88 -3.24 5.81
C GLU A 37 6.93 -2.71 6.80
N ALA A 38 7.44 -1.50 6.56
CA ALA A 38 8.53 -0.94 7.36
C ALA A 38 8.04 -0.19 8.60
N PHE A 39 6.86 0.45 8.52
CA PHE A 39 6.33 1.28 9.60
C PHE A 39 5.08 0.72 10.27
N ALA A 40 4.65 -0.50 9.90
CA ALA A 40 3.43 -1.15 10.40
C ALA A 40 2.19 -0.24 10.28
N TYR A 41 2.21 0.70 9.34
CA TYR A 41 1.09 1.61 9.11
C TYR A 41 -0.07 0.81 8.51
N PRO A 42 -1.31 1.01 8.96
CA PRO A 42 -2.46 0.31 8.42
C PRO A 42 -2.78 0.83 7.01
N ALA A 43 -1.99 0.36 6.03
CA ALA A 43 -2.23 0.53 4.61
C ALA A 43 -2.65 -0.83 4.03
N PHE A 44 -3.61 -0.80 3.10
CA PHE A 44 -4.11 -1.99 2.43
C PHE A 44 -3.79 -1.88 0.94
N PRO A 45 -2.56 -2.23 0.53
CA PRO A 45 -2.17 -2.12 -0.87
C PRO A 45 -2.94 -3.16 -1.70
N VAL A 46 -3.98 -2.72 -2.41
CA VAL A 46 -4.66 -3.57 -3.39
C VAL A 46 -3.84 -3.63 -4.66
N ASP A 47 -3.26 -4.80 -4.95
CA ASP A 47 -2.64 -5.06 -6.23
C ASP A 47 -3.60 -5.79 -7.19
N THR A 48 -3.11 -6.10 -8.39
CA THR A 48 -3.90 -6.81 -9.42
C THR A 48 -4.27 -8.24 -9.01
N HIS A 49 -3.50 -8.87 -8.11
CA HIS A 49 -3.77 -10.23 -7.62
C HIS A 49 -4.86 -10.21 -6.56
N VAL A 50 -4.77 -9.31 -5.58
CA VAL A 50 -5.80 -9.06 -4.57
C VAL A 50 -7.11 -8.63 -5.24
N HIS A 51 -7.05 -7.74 -6.23
CA HIS A 51 -8.22 -7.34 -7.02
C HIS A 51 -8.86 -8.53 -7.75
N ARG A 52 -8.04 -9.39 -8.37
CA ARG A 52 -8.51 -10.61 -9.05
C ARG A 52 -9.11 -11.61 -8.07
N CYS A 53 -8.51 -11.81 -6.90
CA CYS A 53 -9.04 -12.70 -5.86
C CYS A 53 -10.35 -12.16 -5.27
N ALA A 54 -10.43 -10.87 -4.97
CA ALA A 54 -11.65 -10.22 -4.49
C ALA A 54 -12.82 -10.37 -5.48
N ARG A 55 -12.55 -10.24 -6.78
CA ARG A 55 -13.54 -10.53 -7.83
C ARG A 55 -13.93 -12.00 -7.86
N ARG A 56 -12.95 -12.91 -7.80
CA ARG A 56 -13.19 -14.36 -7.86
C ARG A 56 -13.99 -14.88 -6.67
N TRP A 57 -13.78 -14.29 -5.49
CA TRP A 57 -14.51 -14.62 -4.27
C TRP A 57 -15.82 -13.84 -4.11
N GLY A 58 -16.18 -12.99 -5.07
CA GLY A 58 -17.43 -12.21 -5.02
C GLY A 58 -17.44 -11.09 -3.98
N LEU A 59 -16.28 -10.73 -3.41
CA LEU A 59 -16.14 -9.66 -2.40
C LEU A 59 -16.33 -8.27 -3.01
N CYS A 60 -16.09 -8.13 -4.32
CA CYS A 60 -16.37 -6.92 -5.09
C CYS A 60 -16.87 -7.32 -6.48
N GLN A 61 -18.19 -7.37 -6.64
CA GLN A 61 -18.83 -7.59 -7.94
C GLN A 61 -18.82 -6.27 -8.74
N ASP A 62 -18.42 -6.35 -10.01
CA ASP A 62 -18.58 -5.31 -11.04
C ASP A 62 -17.88 -3.95 -10.91
N THR A 63 -16.78 -3.85 -10.15
CA THR A 63 -16.02 -2.59 -10.11
C THR A 63 -14.59 -2.72 -10.65
N PRO A 64 -14.23 -2.06 -11.78
CA PRO A 64 -12.86 -1.99 -12.29
C PRO A 64 -11.98 -1.03 -11.47
N ASP A 65 -12.59 -0.18 -10.65
CA ASP A 65 -11.90 0.81 -9.83
C ASP A 65 -11.25 0.16 -8.59
N VAL A 66 -9.92 0.20 -8.57
CA VAL A 66 -9.10 -0.31 -7.45
C VAL A 66 -9.45 0.41 -6.14
N LYS A 67 -9.78 1.70 -6.18
CA LYS A 67 -10.08 2.50 -4.97
C LYS A 67 -11.36 2.02 -4.27
N LYS A 68 -12.37 1.66 -5.06
CA LYS A 68 -13.63 1.13 -4.54
C LYS A 68 -13.45 -0.26 -3.94
N VAL A 69 -12.63 -1.10 -4.59
CA VAL A 69 -12.29 -2.43 -4.06
C VAL A 69 -11.48 -2.31 -2.77
N GLU A 70 -10.53 -1.38 -2.72
CA GLU A 70 -9.76 -1.07 -1.50
C GLU A 70 -10.67 -0.61 -0.36
N ALA A 71 -11.60 0.30 -0.61
CA ALA A 71 -12.56 0.76 0.40
C ALA A 71 -13.45 -0.38 0.91
N ALA A 72 -13.95 -1.24 0.03
CA ALA A 72 -14.76 -2.39 0.40
C ALA A 72 -13.97 -3.43 1.21
N LEU A 73 -12.73 -3.74 0.82
CA LEU A 73 -11.86 -4.67 1.54
C LEU A 73 -11.45 -4.10 2.90
N LYS A 74 -11.15 -2.80 3.00
CA LYS A 74 -10.91 -2.11 4.27
C LYS A 74 -12.13 -2.15 5.21
N ALA A 75 -13.35 -2.18 4.68
CA ALA A 75 -14.56 -2.33 5.47
C ALA A 75 -14.82 -3.80 5.90
N LEU A 76 -14.38 -4.77 5.08
CA LEU A 76 -14.56 -6.20 5.34
C LEU A 76 -13.54 -6.76 6.33
N PHE A 77 -12.30 -6.28 6.30
CA PHE A 77 -11.20 -6.80 7.11
C PHE A 77 -10.79 -5.82 8.21
N PRO A 78 -10.51 -6.29 9.45
CA PRO A 78 -10.03 -5.43 10.52
C PRO A 78 -8.64 -4.85 10.17
N GLN A 79 -8.39 -3.60 10.59
CA GLN A 79 -7.14 -2.86 10.32
C GLN A 79 -5.88 -3.65 10.67
N GLU A 80 -5.96 -4.44 11.74
CA GLU A 80 -4.90 -5.31 12.27
C GLU A 80 -4.42 -6.36 11.26
N SER A 81 -5.31 -6.74 10.32
CA SER A 81 -5.03 -7.76 9.31
C SER A 81 -4.62 -7.17 7.96
N TRP A 82 -4.67 -5.85 7.78
CA TRP A 82 -4.39 -5.22 6.49
C TRP A 82 -2.96 -5.46 5.99
N SER A 83 -1.97 -5.42 6.88
CA SER A 83 -0.58 -5.74 6.56
C SER A 83 -0.35 -7.22 6.25
N LYS A 84 -1.17 -8.12 6.82
CA LYS A 84 -1.03 -9.58 6.63
C LYS A 84 -1.70 -10.11 5.37
N ILE A 85 -2.75 -9.45 4.89
CA ILE A 85 -3.53 -9.91 3.73
C ILE A 85 -2.79 -9.63 2.41
N GLY A 86 -1.80 -8.74 2.42
CA GLY A 86 -1.03 -8.32 1.24
C GLY A 86 0.06 -9.29 0.76
N LEU A 87 0.35 -10.37 1.49
CA LEU A 87 1.54 -11.20 1.21
C LEU A 87 1.29 -12.69 1.47
N GLN A 88 1.02 -13.43 0.39
CA GLN A 88 1.67 -14.71 0.03
C GLN A 88 1.54 -14.97 -1.48
#